data_AF-A0A961MQG2-F1
#
_entry.id   AF-A0A961MQG2-F1
#
_cell.length_a   1.000
_cell.length_b   1.000
_cell.length_c   1.000
_cell.angle_alpha   90.00
_cell.angle_beta   90.00
_cell.angle_gamma   90.00
#
_symmetry.space_group_name_H-M   'P 1'
#
loop_
_entity.id
_entity.type
_entity.pdbx_description
1 polymer ?
#
loop_
_entity_poly.entity_id
_entity_poly.type
_entity_poly.pdbx_seq_one_letter_code
_entity_poly.pdbx_strand_id
1 'polypeptide(L)'
;ADPDAPGIEADLAALLAGARAVAPIEGASAAAEPLPEPILDGLRIARIGAAPDGFDTCRYDAAEVARRFGAEVEELELAELFETARAADPAPVAALRAGIAAGLAGVDALDQAELDRSLRLKLALDQIRARRDLDAFAIRCWPEAFTEYGGAVCGPVAMQGEARVPCACEADVWGALSQLALQRIADAPVFLVDLVDLDPEDDSAVVWHCGQAPRSMAGTAARGTIHTNRRMPLLYEFPLRPGRVTFLRLSQARGVPKLVLATGEMLERPMAFTGTSGTLRFDAPARAVLSRVIDSGLEHHMALAYGDHAAALARLATSFDLPVINLVEQA
;
A
#
# COMPACT_ATOMS: atom_id res chain seq x y z
N ALA A 1 -23.81 0.46 -8.02
CA ALA A 1 -24.81 -0.38 -8.70
C ALA A 1 -25.56 0.50 -9.68
N ASP A 2 -25.69 0.06 -10.92
CA ASP A 2 -26.58 0.70 -11.87
C ASP A 2 -28.03 0.47 -11.40
N PRO A 3 -28.80 1.53 -11.08
CA PRO A 3 -30.20 1.37 -10.64
C PRO A 3 -31.09 0.78 -11.72
N ASP A 4 -30.62 0.71 -12.98
CA ASP A 4 -31.33 0.14 -14.11
C ASP A 4 -30.86 -1.31 -14.42
N ALA A 5 -29.96 -1.87 -13.60
CA ALA A 5 -29.49 -3.24 -13.78
C ALA A 5 -30.64 -4.26 -13.58
N PRO A 6 -30.77 -5.27 -14.46
CA PRO A 6 -31.73 -6.35 -14.26
C PRO A 6 -31.49 -7.06 -12.92
N GLY A 7 -32.55 -7.21 -12.10
CA GLY A 7 -32.49 -7.91 -10.81
C GLY A 7 -32.22 -7.01 -9.60
N ILE A 8 -31.93 -5.71 -9.80
CA ILE A 8 -31.59 -4.80 -8.70
C ILE A 8 -32.69 -4.65 -7.65
N GLU A 9 -33.97 -4.71 -8.04
CA GLU A 9 -35.11 -4.66 -7.12
C GLU A 9 -35.16 -5.89 -6.21
N ALA A 10 -34.86 -7.07 -6.76
CA ALA A 10 -34.83 -8.32 -6.02
C ALA A 10 -33.63 -8.36 -5.06
N ASP A 11 -32.46 -7.92 -5.53
CA ASP A 11 -31.25 -7.81 -4.70
C ASP A 11 -31.46 -6.82 -3.54
N LEU A 12 -32.10 -5.68 -3.82
CA LEU A 12 -32.44 -4.69 -2.80
C LEU A 12 -33.46 -5.25 -1.81
N ALA A 13 -34.50 -5.95 -2.27
CA ALA A 13 -35.49 -6.59 -1.40
C ALA A 13 -34.84 -7.66 -0.51
N ALA A 14 -33.93 -8.47 -1.07
CA ALA A 14 -33.16 -9.47 -0.33
C ALA A 14 -32.28 -8.81 0.74
N LEU A 15 -31.56 -7.75 0.38
CA LEU A 15 -30.73 -6.97 1.29
C LEU A 15 -31.56 -6.39 2.45
N LEU A 16 -32.71 -5.77 2.14
CA LEU A 16 -33.62 -5.20 3.13
C LEU A 16 -34.29 -6.27 4.01
N ALA A 17 -34.47 -7.49 3.48
CA ALA A 17 -34.92 -8.65 4.24
C ALA A 17 -33.81 -9.31 5.09
N GLY A 18 -32.59 -8.75 5.07
CA GLY A 18 -31.46 -9.23 5.85
C GLY A 18 -30.66 -10.36 5.19
N ALA A 19 -30.97 -10.74 3.95
CA ALA A 19 -30.12 -11.61 3.16
C ALA A 19 -28.85 -10.85 2.78
N ARG A 20 -27.69 -11.32 3.24
CA ARG A 20 -26.40 -10.72 2.93
C ARG A 20 -25.73 -11.54 1.84
N ALA A 21 -25.22 -10.87 0.81
CA ALA A 21 -24.36 -11.49 -0.20
C ALA A 21 -22.97 -11.87 0.35
N VAL A 22 -22.65 -11.45 1.58
CA VAL A 22 -21.38 -11.70 2.26
C VAL A 22 -21.53 -12.90 3.19
N ALA A 23 -20.66 -13.90 3.03
CA ALA A 23 -20.53 -15.06 3.90
C ALA A 23 -19.18 -14.97 4.64
N PRO A 24 -19.13 -14.35 5.84
CA PRO A 24 -17.86 -14.12 6.54
C PRO A 24 -17.02 -15.39 6.66
N ILE A 25 -15.76 -15.30 6.22
CA ILE A 25 -14.80 -16.40 6.35
C ILE A 25 -13.87 -16.16 7.54
N GLU A 26 -13.60 -17.24 8.27
CA GLU A 26 -12.57 -17.29 9.30
C GLU A 26 -11.26 -17.79 8.68
N GLY A 27 -10.12 -17.28 9.15
CA GLY A 27 -8.83 -17.78 8.72
C GLY A 27 -8.51 -19.12 9.38
N ALA A 28 -7.75 -19.97 8.69
CA ALA A 28 -7.28 -21.24 9.22
C ALA A 28 -5.97 -21.05 10.01
N SER A 29 -5.71 -21.90 11.01
CA SER A 29 -4.40 -21.92 11.65
C SER A 29 -3.31 -22.24 10.63
N ALA A 30 -2.19 -21.51 10.68
CA ALA A 30 -1.04 -21.80 9.85
C ALA A 30 -0.41 -23.15 10.25
N ALA A 31 -0.33 -24.09 9.30
CA ALA A 31 0.31 -25.39 9.49
C ALA A 31 1.79 -25.36 9.07
N ALA A 32 2.55 -24.38 9.55
CA ALA A 32 3.96 -24.18 9.20
C ALA A 32 4.80 -23.90 10.46
N GLU A 33 6.08 -24.29 10.44
CA GLU A 33 7.03 -23.93 11.50
C GLU A 33 7.24 -22.40 11.55
N PRO A 34 7.36 -21.79 12.75
CA PRO A 34 7.59 -20.35 12.85
C PRO A 34 8.90 -19.92 12.16
N LEU A 35 9.02 -18.61 11.89
CA LEU A 35 10.26 -18.02 11.43
C LEU A 35 11.35 -18.18 12.50
N PRO A 36 12.62 -18.34 12.11
CA PRO A 36 13.70 -18.58 13.07
C PRO A 36 14.04 -17.34 13.90
N GLU A 37 13.70 -16.15 13.40
CA GLU A 37 13.98 -14.87 14.02
C GLU A 37 12.73 -13.97 13.93
N PRO A 38 12.49 -13.13 14.95
CA PRO A 38 11.42 -12.14 14.89
C PRO A 38 11.78 -11.06 13.86
N ILE A 39 10.88 -10.78 12.92
CA ILE A 39 11.16 -9.82 11.84
C ILE A 39 10.58 -8.43 12.09
N LEU A 40 9.64 -8.26 13.04
CA LEU A 40 9.00 -6.97 13.37
C LEU A 40 9.32 -6.46 14.78
N ASP A 41 9.97 -7.27 15.61
CA ASP A 41 10.27 -6.92 17.01
C ASP A 41 11.27 -5.76 17.09
N GLY A 42 10.97 -4.79 17.96
CA GLY A 42 11.76 -3.58 18.16
C GLY A 42 11.68 -2.55 17.02
N LEU A 43 10.86 -2.78 15.98
CA LEU A 43 10.74 -1.82 14.86
C LEU A 43 9.89 -0.63 15.21
N ARG A 44 10.24 0.53 14.67
CA ARG A 44 9.60 1.81 14.99
C ARG A 44 8.91 2.41 13.77
N ILE A 45 7.62 2.66 13.89
CA ILE A 45 6.77 3.22 12.84
C ILE A 45 6.33 4.61 13.27
N ALA A 46 6.58 5.61 12.42
CA ALA A 46 5.99 6.92 12.63
C ALA A 46 4.65 7.03 11.90
N ARG A 47 3.59 7.26 12.66
CA ARG A 47 2.28 7.63 12.12
C ARG A 47 2.22 9.15 12.05
N ILE A 48 2.27 9.71 10.84
CA ILE A 48 2.26 11.16 10.62
C ILE A 48 0.85 11.62 10.24
N GLY A 49 0.16 12.25 11.21
CA GLY A 49 -1.18 12.83 11.06
C GLY A 49 -2.33 11.83 11.01
N ALA A 50 -3.55 12.34 11.29
CA ALA A 50 -4.89 11.75 11.06
C ALA A 50 -5.04 10.69 9.95
N ALA A 51 -5.62 9.49 10.15
CA ALA A 51 -6.19 8.80 8.99
C ALA A 51 -7.26 9.71 8.33
N PRO A 52 -7.35 9.80 6.99
CA PRO A 52 -8.37 10.60 6.32
C PRO A 52 -9.80 10.24 6.76
N ASP A 53 -10.70 11.21 6.73
CA ASP A 53 -12.10 10.96 7.08
C ASP A 53 -12.68 9.90 6.14
N GLY A 54 -13.37 8.91 6.70
CA GLY A 54 -13.89 7.75 5.96
C GLY A 54 -12.90 6.58 5.82
N PHE A 55 -11.64 6.73 6.23
CA PHE A 55 -10.64 5.65 6.24
C PHE A 55 -10.58 4.95 7.60
N ASP A 56 -11.76 4.55 8.10
CA ASP A 56 -11.87 3.87 9.40
C ASP A 56 -11.11 2.54 9.45
N THR A 57 -10.90 1.90 8.29
CA THR A 57 -10.09 0.69 8.14
C THR A 57 -8.60 0.90 8.43
N CYS A 58 -8.12 2.15 8.43
CA CYS A 58 -6.74 2.53 8.71
C CYS A 58 -6.50 2.90 10.19
N ARG A 59 -7.54 2.88 11.03
CA ARG A 59 -7.38 3.01 12.49
C ARG A 59 -6.51 1.87 13.02
N TYR A 60 -5.93 2.02 14.20
CA TYR A 60 -5.13 0.95 14.81
C TYR A 60 -5.16 1.08 16.33
N ASP A 61 -4.76 0.01 17.02
CA ASP A 61 -4.52 0.00 18.47
C ASP A 61 -3.01 -0.20 18.69
N ALA A 62 -2.34 0.83 19.23
CA ALA A 62 -0.90 0.80 19.49
C ALA A 62 -0.51 -0.30 20.49
N ALA A 63 -1.37 -0.60 21.48
CA ALA A 63 -1.10 -1.66 22.45
C ALA A 63 -1.20 -3.04 21.80
N GLU A 64 -2.13 -3.23 20.87
CA GLU A 64 -2.21 -4.46 20.08
C GLU A 64 -0.99 -4.64 19.18
N VAL A 65 -0.55 -3.57 18.51
CA VAL A 65 0.65 -3.60 17.66
C VAL A 65 1.89 -3.98 18.48
N ALA A 66 2.11 -3.33 19.63
CA ALA A 66 3.24 -3.62 20.50
C ALA A 66 3.16 -5.06 21.07
N ARG A 67 2.01 -5.46 21.59
CA ARG A 67 1.82 -6.78 22.20
C ARG A 67 2.00 -7.93 21.20
N ARG A 68 1.55 -7.74 19.95
CA ARG A 68 1.55 -8.81 18.95
C ARG A 68 2.82 -8.85 18.10
N PHE A 69 3.30 -7.70 17.66
CA PHE A 69 4.40 -7.61 16.70
C PHE A 69 5.72 -7.16 17.32
N GLY A 70 5.70 -6.68 18.57
CA GLY A 70 6.88 -6.08 19.20
C GLY A 70 7.27 -4.73 18.59
N ALA A 71 6.42 -4.16 17.72
CA ALA A 71 6.66 -2.89 17.05
C ALA A 71 6.10 -1.72 17.86
N GLU A 72 6.76 -0.58 17.78
CA GLU A 72 6.35 0.67 18.42
C GLU A 72 5.80 1.64 17.39
N VAL A 73 4.69 2.31 17.74
CA VAL A 73 4.10 3.36 16.90
C VAL A 73 4.25 4.69 17.60
N GLU A 74 4.92 5.61 16.93
CA GLU A 74 5.09 6.99 17.37
C GLU A 74 4.17 7.91 16.55
N GLU A 75 3.29 8.64 17.21
CA GLU A 75 2.38 9.57 16.54
C GLU A 75 3.04 10.95 16.41
N LEU A 76 3.13 11.44 15.17
CA LEU A 76 3.66 12.74 14.84
C LEU A 76 2.58 13.60 14.19
N GLU A 77 2.63 14.90 14.46
CA GLU A 77 1.74 15.86 13.81
C GLU A 77 2.19 16.13 12.37
N LEU A 78 1.22 16.33 11.47
CA LEU A 78 1.51 16.64 10.07
C LEU A 78 2.29 17.94 9.91
N ALA A 79 2.09 18.89 10.82
CA ALA A 79 2.85 20.13 10.90
C ALA A 79 4.36 19.89 11.06
N GLU A 80 4.79 18.85 11.79
CA GLU A 80 6.23 18.54 11.94
C GLU A 80 6.84 18.19 10.58
N LEU A 81 6.15 17.39 9.76
CA LEU A 81 6.59 17.04 8.41
C LEU A 81 6.69 18.29 7.54
N PHE A 82 5.66 19.14 7.55
CA PHE A 82 5.60 20.33 6.70
C PHE A 82 6.64 21.39 7.08
N GLU A 83 6.84 21.65 8.36
CA GLU A 83 7.86 22.61 8.82
C GLU A 83 9.28 22.09 8.55
N THR A 84 9.52 20.79 8.74
CA THR A 84 10.79 20.17 8.37
C THR A 84 11.06 20.29 6.86
N ALA A 85 10.03 20.09 6.03
CA ALA A 85 10.14 20.20 4.58
C ALA A 85 10.37 21.66 4.12
N ARG A 86 9.66 22.62 4.72
CA ARG A 86 9.88 24.06 4.47
C ARG A 86 11.29 24.49 4.84
N ALA A 87 11.83 23.96 5.93
CA ALA A 87 13.17 24.26 6.40
C ALA A 87 14.30 23.54 5.63
N ALA A 88 13.99 22.63 4.70
CA ALA A 88 15.02 21.86 3.99
C ALA A 88 15.96 22.75 3.16
N ASP A 89 17.25 22.43 3.17
CA ASP A 89 18.24 23.19 2.42
C ASP A 89 18.01 23.08 0.90
N PRO A 90 18.06 24.19 0.15
CA PRO A 90 17.84 24.16 -1.31
C PRO A 90 18.85 23.30 -2.10
N ALA A 91 20.09 23.17 -1.61
CA ALA A 91 21.15 22.43 -2.31
C ALA A 91 20.85 20.91 -2.40
N PRO A 92 20.53 20.21 -1.30
CA PRO A 92 20.02 18.83 -1.35
C PRO A 92 18.78 18.66 -2.24
N VAL A 93 17.84 19.60 -2.24
CA VAL A 93 16.64 19.54 -3.10
C VAL A 93 17.03 19.58 -4.57
N ALA A 94 17.95 20.47 -4.95
CA ALA A 94 18.45 20.57 -6.32
C ALA A 94 19.20 19.29 -6.76
N ALA A 95 19.99 18.69 -5.86
CA ALA A 95 20.67 17.43 -6.13
C ALA A 95 19.67 16.27 -6.31
N LEU A 96 18.65 16.19 -5.46
CA LEU A 96 17.58 15.20 -5.60
C LEU A 96 16.82 15.37 -6.92
N ARG A 97 16.50 16.63 -7.29
CA ARG A 97 15.86 16.94 -8.58
C ARG A 97 16.70 16.45 -9.77
N ALA A 98 18.00 16.69 -9.76
CA ALA A 98 18.89 16.23 -10.81
C ALA A 98 18.93 14.68 -10.88
N GLY A 99 18.96 14.02 -9.71
CA GLY A 99 18.92 12.56 -9.62
C GLY A 99 17.64 11.96 -10.20
N ILE A 100 16.47 12.53 -9.91
CA ILE A 100 15.20 12.04 -10.46
C ILE A 100 15.07 12.32 -11.96
N ALA A 101 15.55 13.47 -12.45
CA ALA A 101 15.48 13.83 -13.87
C ALA A 101 16.32 12.88 -14.74
N ALA A 102 17.40 12.32 -14.20
CA ALA A 102 18.19 11.30 -14.88
C ALA A 102 17.46 9.95 -15.03
N GLY A 103 16.46 9.70 -14.19
CA GLY A 103 15.80 8.41 -14.05
C GLY A 103 14.31 8.38 -14.38
N LEU A 104 13.71 9.54 -14.61
CA LEU A 104 12.27 9.70 -14.74
C LEU A 104 11.98 10.70 -15.86
N ALA A 105 11.28 10.25 -16.91
CA ALA A 105 10.95 11.11 -18.05
C ALA A 105 9.95 12.21 -17.64
N GLY A 106 9.97 13.36 -18.31
CA GLY A 106 8.94 14.39 -18.16
C GLY A 106 9.05 15.27 -16.91
N VAL A 107 10.08 15.10 -16.06
CA VAL A 107 10.30 15.91 -14.85
C VAL A 107 10.45 17.40 -15.17
N ASP A 108 11.15 17.75 -16.25
CA ASP A 108 11.37 19.14 -16.67
C ASP A 108 10.09 19.86 -17.12
N ALA A 109 9.05 19.10 -17.49
CA ALA A 109 7.75 19.63 -17.93
C ALA A 109 6.77 19.87 -16.78
N LEU A 110 7.12 19.46 -15.56
CA LEU A 110 6.29 19.67 -14.37
C LEU A 110 6.42 21.11 -13.86
N ASP A 111 5.44 21.55 -13.06
CA ASP A 111 5.58 22.80 -12.31
C ASP A 111 6.77 22.67 -11.35
N GLN A 112 7.80 23.48 -11.56
CA GLN A 112 9.06 23.35 -10.84
C GLN A 112 8.96 23.80 -9.38
N ALA A 113 8.00 24.67 -9.04
CA ALA A 113 7.79 25.12 -7.66
C ALA A 113 7.03 24.07 -6.84
N GLU A 114 6.01 23.45 -7.43
CA GLU A 114 5.31 22.31 -6.82
C GLU A 114 6.22 21.08 -6.71
N LEU A 115 7.01 20.81 -7.76
CA LEU A 115 8.02 19.75 -7.73
C LEU A 115 9.02 19.97 -6.60
N ASP A 116 9.56 21.19 -6.44
CA ASP A 116 10.48 21.53 -5.34
C ASP A 116 9.85 21.23 -3.97
N ARG A 117 8.58 21.63 -3.77
CA ARG A 117 7.82 21.32 -2.55
C ARG A 117 7.67 19.82 -2.32
N SER A 118 7.34 19.03 -3.33
CA SER A 118 7.30 17.57 -3.22
C SER A 118 8.65 16.97 -2.84
N LEU A 119 9.74 17.41 -3.46
CA LEU A 119 11.08 16.90 -3.17
C LEU A 119 11.53 17.23 -1.74
N ARG A 120 11.14 18.39 -1.22
CA ARG A 120 11.34 18.76 0.18
C ARG A 120 10.65 17.82 1.15
N LEU A 121 9.45 17.29 0.83
CA LEU A 121 8.79 16.28 1.66
C LEU A 121 9.64 15.00 1.75
N LYS A 122 10.29 14.57 0.66
CA LYS A 122 11.21 13.42 0.71
C LYS A 122 12.36 13.66 1.69
N LEU A 123 13.02 14.81 1.59
CA LEU A 123 14.12 15.16 2.49
C LEU A 123 13.67 15.26 3.95
N ALA A 124 12.47 15.80 4.20
CA ALA A 124 11.90 15.86 5.53
C ALA A 124 11.65 14.47 6.11
N LEU A 125 11.13 13.53 5.32
CA LEU A 125 10.97 12.14 5.74
C LEU A 125 12.32 11.50 6.08
N ASP A 126 13.37 11.75 5.28
CA ASP A 126 14.73 11.25 5.59
C ASP A 126 15.28 11.83 6.89
N GLN A 127 15.10 13.13 7.11
CA GLN A 127 15.54 13.80 8.33
C GLN A 127 14.79 13.30 9.57
N ILE A 128 13.47 13.18 9.49
CA ILE A 128 12.63 12.65 10.57
C ILE A 128 13.02 11.21 10.87
N ARG A 129 13.20 10.39 9.83
CA ARG A 129 13.65 9.00 9.96
C ARG A 129 14.95 8.91 10.74
N ALA A 130 15.97 9.66 10.31
CA ALA A 130 17.30 9.60 10.92
C ALA A 130 17.29 10.14 12.36
N ARG A 131 16.56 11.22 12.63
CA ARG A 131 16.47 11.84 13.96
C ARG A 131 15.77 10.93 14.97
N ARG A 132 14.75 10.21 14.54
CA ARG A 132 13.88 9.40 15.40
C ARG A 132 14.16 7.91 15.28
N ASP A 133 15.14 7.46 14.49
CA ASP A 133 15.49 6.05 14.29
C ASP A 133 14.26 5.19 13.90
N LEU A 134 13.63 5.57 12.77
CA LEU A 134 12.39 4.97 12.28
C LEU A 134 12.66 3.95 11.17
N ASP A 135 11.89 2.87 11.17
CA ASP A 135 11.92 1.80 10.16
C ASP A 135 10.89 2.03 9.06
N ALA A 136 9.75 2.64 9.39
CA ALA A 136 8.66 2.87 8.46
C ALA A 136 7.83 4.10 8.81
N PHE A 137 6.98 4.49 7.86
CA PHE A 137 5.99 5.54 8.02
C PHE A 137 4.59 5.04 7.67
N ALA A 138 3.60 5.63 8.32
CA ALA A 138 2.21 5.63 7.89
C ALA A 138 1.76 7.10 7.86
N ILE A 139 1.48 7.65 6.67
CA ILE A 139 1.37 9.10 6.47
C ILE A 139 -0.03 9.46 6.00
N ARG A 140 -0.62 10.48 6.62
CA ARG A 140 -1.74 11.24 6.05
C ARG A 140 -1.27 12.00 4.81
N CYS A 141 -1.33 11.34 3.66
CA CYS A 141 -0.83 11.86 2.40
C CYS A 141 -1.77 12.88 1.73
N TRP A 142 -3.02 12.99 2.19
CA TRP A 142 -4.03 13.94 1.70
C TRP A 142 -5.08 14.21 2.79
N PRO A 143 -5.86 15.31 2.69
CA PRO A 143 -5.77 16.38 1.69
C PRO A 143 -4.67 17.44 1.92
N GLU A 144 -4.16 17.59 3.14
CA GLU A 144 -3.42 18.77 3.60
C GLU A 144 -2.02 18.88 2.97
N ALA A 145 -1.43 17.76 2.53
CA ALA A 145 -0.20 17.81 1.72
C ALA A 145 -0.40 18.66 0.46
N PHE A 146 -1.59 18.60 -0.15
CA PHE A 146 -1.95 19.39 -1.32
C PHE A 146 -2.48 20.77 -0.95
N THR A 147 -3.38 20.86 0.04
CA THR A 147 -4.11 22.11 0.31
C THR A 147 -3.39 23.08 1.23
N GLU A 148 -2.60 22.58 2.20
CA GLU A 148 -1.88 23.42 3.17
C GLU A 148 -0.40 23.53 2.84
N TYR A 149 0.24 22.42 2.46
CA TYR A 149 1.65 22.40 2.12
C TYR A 149 1.93 22.75 0.65
N GLY A 150 1.09 22.28 -0.27
CA GLY A 150 1.18 22.57 -1.71
C GLY A 150 2.11 21.64 -2.50
N GLY A 151 2.28 20.39 -2.06
CA GLY A 151 3.10 19.40 -2.77
C GLY A 151 2.57 17.98 -2.57
N ALA A 152 2.68 17.13 -3.60
CA ALA A 152 2.28 15.72 -3.49
C ALA A 152 3.35 14.89 -2.77
N VAL A 153 2.93 14.02 -1.85
CA VAL A 153 3.82 13.07 -1.16
C VAL A 153 3.97 11.73 -1.91
N CYS A 154 3.17 11.45 -2.96
CA CYS A 154 3.20 10.18 -3.69
C CYS A 154 4.61 9.84 -4.24
N GLY A 155 5.29 10.77 -4.92
CA GLY A 155 6.68 10.59 -5.38
C GLY A 155 7.69 10.37 -4.23
N PRO A 156 7.66 11.19 -3.17
CA PRO A 156 8.42 10.90 -1.94
C PRO A 156 8.18 9.49 -1.37
N VAL A 157 6.94 9.01 -1.32
CA VAL A 157 6.59 7.65 -0.90
C VAL A 157 7.25 6.60 -1.81
N ALA A 158 7.20 6.78 -3.14
CA ALA A 158 7.90 5.90 -4.09
C ALA A 158 9.40 5.83 -3.82
N MET A 159 10.03 6.97 -3.52
CA MET A 159 11.47 7.03 -3.20
C MET A 159 11.79 6.35 -1.86
N GLN A 160 10.91 6.43 -0.86
CA GLN A 160 11.07 5.69 0.39
C GLN A 160 10.98 4.18 0.14
N GLY A 161 9.98 3.72 -0.62
CA GLY A 161 9.85 2.31 -0.99
C GLY A 161 11.06 1.77 -1.75
N GLU A 162 11.59 2.54 -2.70
CA GLU A 162 12.83 2.21 -3.43
C GLU A 162 14.03 2.08 -2.49
N ALA A 163 14.12 2.95 -1.48
CA ALA A 163 15.15 2.90 -0.44
C ALA A 163 14.91 1.83 0.64
N ARG A 164 13.91 0.94 0.43
CA ARG A 164 13.48 -0.08 1.39
C ARG A 164 13.06 0.51 2.74
N VAL A 165 12.36 1.64 2.71
CA VAL A 165 11.68 2.23 3.87
C VAL A 165 10.19 2.22 3.59
N PRO A 166 9.41 1.31 4.18
CA PRO A 166 7.97 1.29 4.00
C PRO A 166 7.33 2.63 4.40
N CYS A 167 6.37 3.06 3.60
CA CYS A 167 5.73 4.35 3.75
C CYS A 167 4.28 4.21 3.27
N ALA A 168 3.41 3.79 4.18
CA ALA A 168 2.01 3.54 3.88
C ALA A 168 1.25 4.88 3.78
N CYS A 169 0.33 4.96 2.82
CA CYS A 169 -0.57 6.11 2.71
C CYS A 169 -1.77 5.99 3.66
N GLU A 170 -2.56 7.07 3.73
CA GLU A 170 -3.77 7.17 4.56
C GLU A 170 -3.56 6.91 6.06
N ALA A 171 -2.32 7.09 6.54
CA ALA A 171 -1.90 6.75 7.90
C ALA A 171 -2.18 5.28 8.30
N ASP A 172 -2.14 4.35 7.33
CA ASP A 172 -2.39 2.93 7.52
C ASP A 172 -1.22 2.19 8.19
N VAL A 173 -1.23 2.13 9.51
CA VAL A 173 -0.20 1.45 10.32
C VAL A 173 -0.16 -0.06 10.04
N TRP A 174 -1.32 -0.70 9.85
CA TRP A 174 -1.39 -2.12 9.47
C TRP A 174 -0.83 -2.36 8.06
N GLY A 175 -1.02 -1.40 7.15
CA GLY A 175 -0.35 -1.35 5.85
C GLY A 175 1.16 -1.26 5.98
N ALA A 176 1.67 -0.38 6.84
CA ALA A 176 3.11 -0.24 7.10
C ALA A 176 3.72 -1.51 7.70
N LEU A 177 3.04 -2.17 8.65
CA LEU A 177 3.44 -3.46 9.21
C LEU A 177 3.47 -4.56 8.12
N SER A 178 2.46 -4.58 7.24
CA SER A 178 2.39 -5.50 6.10
C SER A 178 3.58 -5.30 5.16
N GLN A 179 3.90 -4.05 4.84
CA GLN A 179 5.06 -3.73 4.00
C GLN A 179 6.38 -4.11 4.69
N LEU A 180 6.57 -3.81 5.98
CA LEU A 180 7.78 -4.19 6.73
C LEU A 180 8.00 -5.70 6.72
N ALA A 181 6.96 -6.47 7.03
CA ALA A 181 7.03 -7.93 7.04
C ALA A 181 7.37 -8.49 5.66
N LEU A 182 6.64 -8.05 4.64
CA LEU A 182 6.83 -8.54 3.28
C LEU A 182 8.20 -8.13 2.71
N GLN A 183 8.67 -6.91 3.00
CA GLN A 183 9.97 -6.41 2.53
C GLN A 183 11.14 -7.20 3.13
N ARG A 184 11.03 -7.61 4.40
CA ARG A 184 12.05 -8.45 5.05
C ARG A 184 12.05 -9.87 4.52
N ILE A 185 10.87 -10.44 4.27
CA ILE A 185 10.73 -11.79 3.68
C ILE A 185 11.20 -11.83 2.23
N ALA A 186 10.79 -10.86 1.43
CA ALA A 186 11.11 -10.80 0.01
C ALA A 186 12.54 -10.30 -0.28
N ASP A 187 13.19 -9.74 0.74
CA ASP A 187 14.46 -9.02 0.63
C ASP A 187 14.49 -7.98 -0.51
N ALA A 188 13.37 -7.32 -0.77
CA ALA A 188 13.16 -6.46 -1.95
C ALA A 188 12.22 -5.28 -1.64
N PRO A 189 12.22 -4.21 -2.46
CA PRO A 189 11.20 -3.17 -2.39
C PRO A 189 9.79 -3.74 -2.46
N VAL A 190 8.86 -3.11 -1.75
CA VAL A 190 7.44 -3.48 -1.72
C VAL A 190 6.57 -2.26 -2.03
N PHE A 191 5.35 -2.49 -2.46
CA PHE A 191 4.40 -1.45 -2.83
C PHE A 191 3.06 -1.70 -2.13
N LEU A 192 2.49 -0.69 -1.47
CA LEU A 192 1.12 -0.78 -0.94
C LEU A 192 0.16 -0.46 -2.08
N VAL A 193 -0.79 -1.35 -2.36
CA VAL A 193 -1.72 -1.21 -3.49
C VAL A 193 -3.17 -1.28 -3.05
N ASP A 194 -4.02 -0.58 -3.78
CA ASP A 194 -5.45 -0.83 -3.83
C ASP A 194 -5.73 -1.97 -4.82
N LEU A 195 -6.57 -2.93 -4.43
CA LEU A 195 -7.22 -3.84 -5.37
C LEU A 195 -8.47 -3.15 -5.93
N VAL A 196 -8.37 -2.57 -7.12
CA VAL A 196 -9.36 -1.64 -7.67
C VAL A 196 -10.34 -2.27 -8.65
N ASP A 197 -9.97 -3.39 -9.25
CA ASP A 197 -10.83 -4.10 -10.19
C ASP A 197 -10.55 -5.61 -10.19
N LEU A 198 -11.59 -6.38 -10.47
CA LEU A 198 -11.58 -7.84 -10.59
C LEU A 198 -12.59 -8.21 -11.68
N ASP A 199 -12.10 -8.71 -12.80
CA ASP A 199 -12.90 -9.09 -13.96
C ASP A 199 -13.01 -10.63 -14.05
N PRO A 200 -14.18 -11.22 -13.73
CA PRO A 200 -14.42 -12.65 -13.87
C PRO A 200 -14.44 -13.16 -15.31
N GLU A 201 -14.60 -12.30 -16.32
CA GLU A 201 -14.65 -12.69 -17.73
C GLU A 201 -13.25 -12.83 -18.33
N ASP A 202 -12.34 -11.88 -18.05
CA ASP A 202 -10.92 -11.93 -18.45
C ASP A 202 -10.02 -12.68 -17.44
N ASP A 203 -10.58 -13.08 -16.29
CA ASP A 203 -9.86 -13.71 -15.17
C ASP A 203 -8.66 -12.86 -14.74
N SER A 204 -8.88 -11.55 -14.64
CA SER A 204 -7.86 -10.57 -14.33
C SER A 204 -8.27 -9.68 -13.17
N ALA A 205 -7.27 -9.04 -12.56
CA ALA A 205 -7.46 -8.05 -11.52
C ALA A 205 -6.55 -6.86 -11.79
N VAL A 206 -6.94 -5.69 -11.29
CA VAL A 206 -6.13 -4.48 -11.39
C VAL A 206 -5.76 -4.01 -9.99
N VAL A 207 -4.48 -3.74 -9.82
CA VAL A 207 -3.93 -3.08 -8.64
C VAL A 207 -3.43 -1.69 -9.00
N TRP A 208 -3.60 -0.75 -8.09
CA TRP A 208 -3.29 0.65 -8.35
C TRP A 208 -2.92 1.41 -7.08
N HIS A 209 -2.13 2.48 -7.21
CA HIS A 209 -2.14 3.59 -6.27
C HIS A 209 -1.66 4.87 -6.96
N CYS A 210 -1.61 5.99 -6.25
CA CYS A 210 -1.41 7.33 -6.79
C CYS A 210 -0.03 7.59 -7.42
N GLY A 211 0.77 6.60 -7.81
CA GLY A 211 2.11 6.83 -8.35
C GLY A 211 3.19 6.90 -7.28
N GLN A 212 3.11 5.94 -6.37
CA GLN A 212 3.93 5.81 -5.16
C GLN A 212 4.70 4.47 -5.12
N ALA A 213 4.73 3.74 -6.23
CA ALA A 213 5.50 2.50 -6.33
C ALA A 213 7.00 2.78 -6.51
N PRO A 214 7.88 1.93 -5.96
CA PRO A 214 9.31 1.95 -6.26
C PRO A 214 9.56 1.89 -7.77
N ARG A 215 10.47 2.74 -8.28
CA ARG A 215 10.79 2.81 -9.71
C ARG A 215 11.32 1.49 -10.25
N SER A 216 12.02 0.71 -9.42
CA SER A 216 12.49 -0.65 -9.73
C SER A 216 11.38 -1.65 -10.10
N MET A 217 10.10 -1.31 -9.83
CA MET A 217 8.95 -2.13 -10.23
C MET A 217 8.39 -1.78 -11.62
N ALA A 218 8.95 -0.78 -12.30
CA ALA A 218 8.44 -0.34 -13.59
C ALA A 218 8.65 -1.38 -14.70
N GLY A 219 7.59 -1.67 -15.45
CA GLY A 219 7.61 -2.52 -16.65
C GLY A 219 8.07 -1.77 -17.90
N THR A 220 7.99 -0.44 -17.89
CA THR A 220 8.46 0.43 -18.96
C THR A 220 9.19 1.64 -18.38
N ALA A 221 9.64 2.56 -19.23
CA ALA A 221 10.26 3.79 -18.77
C ALA A 221 9.29 4.60 -17.88
N ALA A 222 9.69 4.82 -16.63
CA ALA A 222 8.91 5.59 -15.67
C ALA A 222 8.87 7.08 -16.04
N ARG A 223 7.71 7.71 -15.82
CA ARG A 223 7.48 9.13 -16.08
C ARG A 223 7.03 9.88 -14.82
N GLY A 224 7.48 11.14 -14.68
CA GLY A 224 6.99 12.08 -13.70
C GLY A 224 5.68 12.68 -14.18
N THR A 225 4.66 12.64 -13.35
CA THR A 225 3.33 13.15 -13.67
C THR A 225 2.71 13.93 -12.50
N ILE A 226 1.51 14.44 -12.73
CA ILE A 226 0.69 15.13 -11.74
C ILE A 226 -0.40 14.21 -11.19
N HIS A 227 -0.85 14.50 -9.96
CA HIS A 227 -2.00 13.81 -9.38
C HIS A 227 -3.26 14.03 -10.21
N THR A 228 -3.93 12.96 -10.62
CA THR A 228 -5.11 13.02 -11.50
C THR A 228 -6.22 13.90 -10.92
N ASN A 229 -6.50 13.75 -9.62
CA ASN A 229 -7.53 14.53 -8.92
C ASN A 229 -7.02 15.84 -8.33
N ARG A 230 -5.78 15.91 -7.83
CA ARG A 230 -5.24 17.09 -7.10
C ARG A 230 -4.41 18.03 -7.97
N ARG A 231 -4.04 17.59 -9.18
CA ARG A 231 -3.31 18.34 -10.21
C ARG A 231 -1.93 18.88 -9.82
N MET A 232 -1.28 18.27 -8.82
CA MET A 232 0.09 18.63 -8.40
C MET A 232 1.08 17.47 -8.63
N PRO A 233 2.33 17.75 -9.04
CA PRO A 233 3.43 16.78 -9.01
C PRO A 233 3.91 16.58 -7.56
N LEU A 234 4.78 15.61 -7.28
CA LEU A 234 5.35 14.60 -8.16
C LEU A 234 4.72 13.22 -7.93
N LEU A 235 4.30 12.57 -9.00
CA LEU A 235 3.87 11.17 -9.01
C LEU A 235 4.71 10.39 -10.02
N TYR A 236 4.86 9.08 -9.78
CA TYR A 236 5.47 8.17 -10.73
C TYR A 236 4.41 7.46 -11.57
N GLU A 237 4.57 7.50 -12.88
CA GLU A 237 3.66 6.90 -13.85
C GLU A 237 4.35 5.80 -14.64
N PHE A 238 3.88 4.56 -14.46
CA PHE A 238 4.32 3.39 -15.19
C PHE A 238 3.41 2.17 -14.92
N PRO A 239 3.32 1.21 -15.85
CA PRO A 239 2.79 -0.11 -15.55
C PRO A 239 3.78 -0.89 -14.68
N LEU A 240 3.26 -1.71 -13.77
CA LEU A 240 4.08 -2.69 -13.04
C LEU A 240 4.66 -3.73 -14.02
N ARG A 241 5.92 -4.13 -13.82
CA ARG A 241 6.58 -5.12 -14.70
C ARG A 241 5.93 -6.50 -14.59
N PRO A 242 5.94 -7.32 -15.66
CA PRO A 242 5.45 -8.69 -15.59
C PRO A 242 6.26 -9.53 -14.58
N GLY A 243 5.63 -10.58 -14.06
CA GLY A 243 6.27 -11.56 -13.21
C GLY A 243 5.43 -12.02 -12.02
N ARG A 244 5.90 -13.11 -11.40
CA ARG A 244 5.34 -13.67 -10.16
C ARG A 244 5.26 -12.61 -9.07
N VAL A 245 4.11 -12.53 -8.39
CA VAL A 245 3.87 -11.62 -7.26
C VAL A 245 3.20 -12.33 -6.09
N THR A 246 3.47 -11.81 -4.90
CA THR A 246 2.80 -12.19 -3.65
C THR A 246 2.25 -10.95 -2.98
N PHE A 247 1.03 -11.06 -2.47
CA PHE A 247 0.35 -10.03 -1.69
C PHE A 247 0.28 -10.43 -0.22
N LEU A 248 0.38 -9.43 0.66
CA LEU A 248 0.23 -9.56 2.11
C LEU A 248 -0.61 -8.42 2.67
N ARG A 249 -1.57 -8.77 3.52
CA ARG A 249 -2.20 -7.84 4.45
C ARG A 249 -2.23 -8.46 5.85
N LEU A 250 -1.52 -7.84 6.79
CA LEU A 250 -1.84 -7.97 8.21
C LEU A 250 -3.12 -7.16 8.44
N SER A 251 -4.20 -7.87 8.73
CA SER A 251 -5.56 -7.31 8.79
C SER A 251 -6.07 -7.36 10.21
N GLN A 252 -6.96 -6.43 10.53
CA GLN A 252 -7.75 -6.41 11.76
C GLN A 252 -9.26 -6.49 11.45
N ALA A 253 -9.62 -6.83 10.21
CA ALA A 253 -10.99 -6.86 9.75
C ALA A 253 -11.89 -7.64 10.72
N ARG A 254 -13.05 -7.05 11.05
CA ARG A 254 -14.02 -7.58 12.03
C ARG A 254 -13.47 -7.67 13.47
N GLY A 255 -12.43 -6.90 13.80
CA GLY A 255 -11.82 -6.89 15.14
C GLY A 255 -10.96 -8.12 15.43
N VAL A 256 -10.58 -8.88 14.39
CA VAL A 256 -9.78 -10.10 14.52
C VAL A 256 -8.48 -9.91 13.75
N PRO A 257 -7.32 -9.84 14.44
CA PRO A 257 -6.02 -9.87 13.79
C PRO A 257 -5.87 -11.15 12.96
N LYS A 258 -5.46 -11.02 11.70
CA LYS A 258 -5.27 -12.13 10.76
C LYS A 258 -4.25 -11.79 9.69
N LEU A 259 -3.71 -12.81 9.05
CA LEU A 259 -2.84 -12.67 7.88
C LEU A 259 -3.65 -13.03 6.63
N VAL A 260 -3.78 -12.09 5.69
CA VAL A 260 -4.38 -12.34 4.38
C VAL A 260 -3.27 -12.36 3.34
N LEU A 261 -3.22 -13.40 2.51
CA LEU A 261 -2.25 -13.52 1.42
C LEU A 261 -2.91 -13.92 0.11
N ALA A 262 -2.24 -13.60 -0.99
CA ALA A 262 -2.59 -14.06 -2.32
C ALA A 262 -1.34 -14.17 -3.18
N THR A 263 -1.35 -15.06 -4.16
CA THR A 263 -0.30 -15.17 -5.18
C THR A 263 -0.90 -15.03 -6.58
N GLY A 264 -0.07 -14.58 -7.52
CA GLY A 264 -0.49 -14.45 -8.90
C GLY A 264 0.67 -14.05 -9.81
N GLU A 265 0.33 -13.78 -11.07
CA GLU A 265 1.25 -13.35 -12.11
C GLU A 265 0.86 -11.96 -12.60
N MET A 266 1.75 -10.98 -12.43
CA MET A 266 1.61 -9.67 -13.06
C MET A 266 1.76 -9.83 -14.57
N LEU A 267 0.75 -9.39 -15.33
CA LEU A 267 0.69 -9.58 -16.77
C LEU A 267 1.37 -8.41 -17.50
N GLU A 268 1.89 -8.70 -18.69
CA GLU A 268 2.29 -7.64 -19.62
C GLU A 268 1.04 -7.00 -20.23
N ARG A 269 0.63 -5.87 -19.63
CA ARG A 269 -0.56 -5.09 -20.02
C ARG A 269 -0.26 -3.59 -19.93
N PRO A 270 -0.92 -2.77 -20.77
CA PRO A 270 -0.92 -1.32 -20.60
C PRO A 270 -1.47 -0.93 -19.23
N MET A 271 -1.11 0.27 -18.75
CA MET A 271 -1.70 0.81 -17.52
C MET A 271 -3.21 0.94 -17.64
N ALA A 272 -3.93 0.42 -16.65
CA ALA A 272 -5.37 0.62 -16.52
C ALA A 272 -5.70 2.02 -15.94
N PHE A 273 -4.84 2.54 -15.07
CA PHE A 273 -5.05 3.81 -14.36
C PHE A 273 -3.76 4.64 -14.31
N THR A 274 -3.91 5.97 -14.33
CA THR A 274 -2.82 6.97 -14.18
C THR A 274 -2.11 6.87 -12.83
N GLY A 275 -0.82 7.15 -12.76
CA GLY A 275 0.01 6.82 -11.60
C GLY A 275 0.65 5.44 -11.78
N THR A 276 0.68 4.60 -10.75
CA THR A 276 1.19 3.23 -10.92
C THR A 276 0.04 2.25 -10.88
N SER A 277 -0.15 1.47 -11.95
CA SER A 277 -1.08 0.35 -12.00
C SER A 277 -0.44 -0.91 -12.55
N GLY A 278 -1.02 -2.06 -12.25
CA GLY A 278 -0.69 -3.33 -12.86
C GLY A 278 -1.92 -4.20 -13.01
N THR A 279 -2.00 -4.94 -14.12
CA THR A 279 -3.02 -5.96 -14.33
C THR A 279 -2.39 -7.32 -14.05
N LEU A 280 -3.01 -8.12 -13.20
CA LEU A 280 -2.53 -9.44 -12.83
C LEU A 280 -3.59 -10.53 -13.03
N ARG A 281 -3.14 -11.79 -13.01
CA ARG A 281 -4.00 -12.96 -12.83
C ARG A 281 -3.64 -13.62 -11.51
N PHE A 282 -4.61 -13.80 -10.63
CA PHE A 282 -4.42 -14.55 -9.38
C PHE A 282 -4.29 -16.05 -9.67
N ASP A 283 -3.71 -16.82 -8.74
CA ASP A 283 -3.62 -18.28 -8.84
C ASP A 283 -4.95 -19.02 -8.58
N ALA A 284 -6.06 -18.27 -8.55
CA ALA A 284 -7.42 -18.79 -8.48
C ALA A 284 -8.34 -17.92 -9.36
N PRO A 285 -9.48 -18.46 -9.82
CA PRO A 285 -10.40 -17.72 -10.65
C PRO A 285 -10.82 -16.39 -10.00
N ALA A 286 -10.83 -15.29 -10.76
CA ALA A 286 -11.12 -13.94 -10.28
C ALA A 286 -12.47 -13.88 -9.53
N ARG A 287 -13.47 -14.66 -9.95
CA ARG A 287 -14.75 -14.79 -9.22
C ARG A 287 -14.57 -15.35 -7.80
N ALA A 288 -13.73 -16.36 -7.62
CA ALA A 288 -13.47 -16.97 -6.32
C ALA A 288 -12.68 -16.00 -5.42
N VAL A 289 -11.67 -15.33 -5.99
CA VAL A 289 -10.88 -14.31 -5.29
C VAL A 289 -11.79 -13.15 -4.85
N LEU A 290 -12.66 -12.66 -5.73
CA LEU A 290 -13.63 -11.61 -5.40
C LEU A 290 -14.51 -12.00 -4.21
N SER A 291 -15.08 -13.21 -4.21
CA SER A 291 -15.88 -13.68 -3.07
C SER A 291 -15.06 -13.63 -1.79
N ARG A 292 -13.84 -14.19 -1.79
CA ARG A 292 -12.98 -14.25 -0.59
C ARG A 292 -12.53 -12.87 -0.11
N VAL A 293 -12.27 -11.92 -1.01
CA VAL A 293 -11.98 -10.53 -0.67
C VAL A 293 -13.16 -9.89 0.07
N ILE A 294 -14.37 -10.03 -0.46
CA ILE A 294 -15.59 -9.49 0.16
C ILE A 294 -15.91 -10.19 1.49
N ASP A 295 -15.81 -11.51 1.52
CA ASP A 295 -16.15 -12.36 2.67
C ASP A 295 -15.19 -12.15 3.84
N SER A 296 -13.90 -11.98 3.56
CA SER A 296 -12.90 -11.65 4.59
C SER A 296 -13.09 -10.26 5.20
N GLY A 297 -13.77 -9.35 4.48
CA GLY A 297 -13.87 -7.94 4.85
C GLY A 297 -12.53 -7.21 4.72
N LEU A 298 -11.72 -7.61 3.73
CA LEU A 298 -10.38 -7.10 3.49
C LEU A 298 -10.36 -5.57 3.42
N GLU A 299 -9.45 -4.95 4.16
CA GLU A 299 -9.16 -3.52 3.98
C GLU A 299 -8.60 -3.27 2.57
N HIS A 300 -8.86 -2.09 1.99
CA HIS A 300 -8.55 -1.79 0.59
C HIS A 300 -7.07 -1.98 0.20
N HIS A 301 -6.14 -1.80 1.16
CA HIS A 301 -4.71 -1.94 0.94
C HIS A 301 -4.18 -3.36 1.10
N MET A 302 -3.30 -3.76 0.19
CA MET A 302 -2.39 -4.91 0.36
C MET A 302 -0.95 -4.51 0.02
N ALA A 303 0.04 -5.07 0.72
CA ALA A 303 1.43 -4.96 0.30
C ALA A 303 1.72 -5.98 -0.81
N LEU A 304 2.45 -5.56 -1.84
CA LEU A 304 2.86 -6.35 -3.00
C LEU A 304 4.39 -6.46 -3.04
N ALA A 305 4.89 -7.66 -3.31
CA ALA A 305 6.28 -7.93 -3.66
C ALA A 305 6.37 -8.87 -4.86
N TYR A 306 7.45 -8.76 -5.64
CA TYR A 306 7.77 -9.74 -6.68
C TYR A 306 8.36 -11.02 -6.07
N GLY A 307 8.05 -12.16 -6.68
CA GLY A 307 8.41 -13.50 -6.23
C GLY A 307 7.25 -14.23 -5.54
N ASP A 308 7.48 -15.52 -5.26
CA ASP A 308 6.57 -16.34 -4.48
C ASP A 308 7.07 -16.44 -3.04
N HIS A 309 6.33 -15.83 -2.13
CA HIS A 309 6.66 -15.74 -0.71
C HIS A 309 5.60 -16.41 0.18
N ALA A 310 4.63 -17.12 -0.40
CA ALA A 310 3.48 -17.65 0.33
C ALA A 310 3.88 -18.59 1.48
N ALA A 311 4.86 -19.48 1.23
CA ALA A 311 5.37 -20.38 2.25
C ALA A 311 6.00 -19.64 3.43
N ALA A 312 6.78 -18.58 3.17
CA ALA A 312 7.38 -17.77 4.23
C ALA A 312 6.32 -16.96 5.01
N LEU A 313 5.28 -16.47 4.32
CA LEU A 313 4.15 -15.79 4.95
C LEU A 313 3.30 -16.71 5.83
N ALA A 314 3.15 -17.99 5.47
CA ALA A 314 2.52 -18.98 6.34
C ALA A 314 3.31 -19.16 7.65
N ARG A 315 4.65 -19.18 7.57
CA ARG A 315 5.52 -19.23 8.77
C ARG A 315 5.44 -17.96 9.61
N LEU A 316 5.33 -16.80 8.95
CA LEU A 316 5.09 -15.52 9.63
C LEU A 316 3.79 -15.55 10.43
N ALA A 317 2.72 -16.09 9.84
CA ALA A 317 1.44 -16.24 10.52
C ALA A 317 1.57 -17.10 11.79
N THR A 318 2.27 -18.24 11.72
CA THR A 318 2.58 -19.06 12.91
C THR A 318 3.34 -18.26 13.97
N SER A 319 4.32 -17.47 13.56
CA SER A 319 5.19 -16.71 14.47
C SER A 319 4.41 -15.68 15.31
N PHE A 320 3.29 -15.17 14.79
CA PHE A 320 2.44 -14.19 15.45
C PHE A 320 1.09 -14.75 15.94
N ASP A 321 0.90 -16.07 15.86
CA ASP A 321 -0.35 -16.75 16.17
C ASP A 321 -1.55 -16.09 15.43
N LEU A 322 -1.38 -15.91 14.12
CA LEU A 322 -2.37 -15.30 13.24
C LEU A 322 -3.08 -16.37 12.41
N PRO A 323 -4.44 -16.36 12.37
CA PRO A 323 -5.17 -17.13 11.39
C PRO A 323 -4.89 -16.60 9.98
N VAL A 324 -4.81 -17.51 9.01
CA VAL A 324 -4.48 -17.23 7.61
C VAL A 324 -5.72 -17.30 6.74
N ILE A 325 -5.94 -16.26 5.95
CA ILE A 325 -6.87 -16.27 4.83
C ILE A 325 -6.04 -16.24 3.55
N ASN A 326 -6.00 -17.35 2.82
CA ASN A 326 -5.41 -17.38 1.49
C ASN A 326 -6.50 -17.07 0.46
N LEU A 327 -6.42 -15.93 -0.23
CA LEU A 327 -7.43 -15.51 -1.21
C LEU A 327 -7.45 -16.37 -2.47
N VAL A 328 -6.41 -17.16 -2.73
CA VAL A 328 -6.30 -18.06 -3.88
C VAL A 328 -6.40 -19.54 -3.51
N GLU A 329 -6.77 -19.84 -2.27
CA GLU A 329 -7.10 -21.21 -1.87
C GLU A 329 -8.42 -21.63 -2.54
N GLN A 330 -8.39 -22.81 -3.16
CA GLN A 330 -9.59 -23.40 -3.76
C GLN A 330 -10.44 -24.02 -2.65
N ALA A 331 -11.75 -23.76 -2.73
CA ALA A 331 -12.76 -24.30 -1.82
C ALA A 331 -12.94 -25.82 -2.00
#